data_AF-A0A0L7RCT9-F1
#
_entry.id   AF-A0A0L7RCT9-F1
#
_cell.length_a   1.000
_cell.length_b   1.000
_cell.length_c   1.000
_cell.angle_alpha   90.00
_cell.angle_beta   90.00
_cell.angle_gamma   90.00
#
_symmetry.space_group_name_H-M   'P 1'
#
loop_
_entity.id
_entity.type
_entity.pdbx_description
1 polymer ?
#
loop_
_entity_poly.entity_id
_entity_poly.type
_entity_poly.pdbx_seq_one_letter_code
_entity_poly.pdbx_strand_id
1 'polypeptide(L)'
;MPLIIITGIPCSGKTTRTSELKEYFINRAGKNVKIINEIDVVTKAGFDKNAFYAEGCSEIYNVLYRYEAPDSKNRWDSPLFAVSAEDELKFDEIYRSLYEVKAPKPNLSTQCPPLSSTNYLYDLDTITQEVVNAILSAKQLGIDSEFKIPGYNLTVQNPCTAAQLMRLRRQFLTYSKMQQIEINQIASLFVQYLNKSS
;
A
#
# COMPACT_ATOMS: atom_id res chain seq x y z
N MET A 1 7.06 4.16 -16.54
CA MET A 1 7.28 5.41 -17.30
C MET A 1 6.74 6.54 -16.43
N PRO A 2 7.59 7.44 -15.92
CA PRO A 2 7.15 8.52 -15.04
C PRO A 2 6.36 9.58 -15.82
N LEU A 3 5.36 10.18 -15.17
CA LEU A 3 4.59 11.32 -15.67
C LEU A 3 4.79 12.49 -14.70
N ILE A 4 5.17 13.65 -15.24
CA ILE A 4 5.27 14.90 -14.49
C ILE A 4 4.11 15.79 -14.92
N ILE A 5 3.33 16.27 -13.94
CA ILE A 5 2.25 17.23 -14.15
C ILE A 5 2.69 18.54 -13.50
N ILE A 6 2.62 19.64 -14.25
CA ILE A 6 2.97 20.98 -13.77
C ILE A 6 1.69 21.80 -13.78
N THR A 7 1.27 22.25 -12.60
CA THR A 7 0.08 23.08 -12.40
C THR A 7 0.48 24.43 -11.80
N GLY A 8 -0.38 25.44 -11.96
CA GLY A 8 -0.12 26.78 -11.44
C GLY A 8 -0.92 27.86 -12.17
N ILE A 9 -0.99 29.04 -11.58
CA ILE A 9 -1.70 30.21 -12.15
C ILE A 9 -1.17 30.62 -13.53
N PRO A 10 -2.00 31.26 -14.38
CA PRO A 10 -1.55 31.80 -15.66
C PRO A 10 -0.26 32.63 -15.50
N CYS A 11 0.63 32.56 -16.49
CA CYS A 11 1.90 33.31 -16.53
C CYS A 11 2.93 33.01 -15.42
N SER A 12 2.75 31.96 -14.60
CA SER A 12 3.71 31.57 -13.55
C SER A 12 5.03 30.92 -14.03
N GLY A 13 5.33 30.95 -15.33
CA GLY A 13 6.55 30.36 -15.88
C GLY A 13 6.50 28.84 -16.13
N LYS A 14 5.33 28.19 -16.07
CA LYS A 14 5.18 26.73 -16.31
C LYS A 14 5.89 26.26 -17.57
N THR A 15 5.68 26.93 -18.70
CA THR A 15 6.30 26.58 -19.99
C THR A 15 7.82 26.66 -19.94
N THR A 16 8.36 27.66 -19.25
CA THR A 16 9.80 27.82 -19.02
C THR A 16 10.35 26.65 -18.19
N ARG A 17 9.70 26.35 -17.05
CA ARG A 17 10.08 25.23 -16.18
C ARG A 17 9.99 23.87 -16.87
N THR A 18 8.98 23.64 -17.71
CA THR A 18 8.89 22.42 -18.53
C THR A 18 10.08 22.28 -19.48
N SER A 19 10.56 23.39 -20.03
CA SER A 19 11.70 23.41 -20.97
C SER A 19 13.02 23.12 -20.24
N GLU A 20 13.22 23.74 -19.07
CA GLU A 20 14.35 23.45 -18.16
C GLU A 20 14.39 21.98 -17.74
N LEU A 21 13.24 21.41 -17.34
CA LEU A 21 13.14 19.99 -16.99
C LEU A 21 13.46 19.09 -18.19
N LYS A 22 12.93 19.40 -19.36
CA LYS A 22 13.22 18.65 -20.59
C LYS A 22 14.72 18.65 -20.87
N GLU A 23 15.38 19.80 -20.78
CA GLU A 23 16.81 19.91 -21.00
C GLU A 23 17.61 19.07 -20.00
N TYR A 24 17.28 19.17 -18.70
CA TYR A 24 17.91 18.35 -17.67
C TYR A 24 17.76 16.84 -17.95
N PHE A 25 16.55 16.38 -18.24
CA PHE A 25 16.31 14.94 -18.44
C PHE A 25 16.92 14.40 -19.74
N ILE A 26 17.00 15.20 -20.80
CA ILE A 26 17.65 14.80 -22.06
C ILE A 26 19.17 14.81 -21.90
N ASN A 27 19.74 15.95 -21.49
CA ASN A 27 21.18 16.17 -21.53
C ASN A 27 21.90 15.49 -20.36
N ARG A 28 21.33 15.58 -19.16
CA ARG A 28 22.00 15.13 -17.92
C ARG A 28 21.58 13.73 -17.50
N ALA A 29 20.32 13.34 -17.75
CA ALA A 29 19.81 12.03 -17.39
C ALA A 29 19.71 11.02 -18.57
N GLY A 30 19.97 11.47 -19.81
CA GLY A 30 19.94 10.61 -21.01
C GLY A 30 18.58 9.96 -21.27
N LYS A 31 17.48 10.63 -20.91
CA LYS A 31 16.11 10.11 -21.04
C LYS A 31 15.41 10.71 -22.25
N ASN A 32 14.51 9.93 -22.86
CA ASN A 32 13.59 10.45 -23.87
C ASN A 32 12.45 11.20 -23.17
N VAL A 33 12.29 12.49 -23.48
CA VAL A 33 11.25 13.34 -22.90
C VAL A 33 10.34 13.85 -24.00
N LYS A 34 9.05 13.59 -23.87
CA LYS A 34 8.00 14.13 -24.73
C LYS A 34 7.17 15.14 -23.95
N ILE A 35 7.13 16.37 -24.43
CA ILE A 35 6.20 17.38 -23.91
C ILE A 35 4.85 17.15 -24.57
N ILE A 36 3.78 17.19 -23.77
CA ILE A 36 2.40 17.14 -24.24
C ILE A 36 1.82 18.51 -23.92
N ASN A 37 1.54 19.30 -24.96
CA ASN A 37 0.92 20.61 -24.85
C ASN A 37 -0.25 20.70 -25.83
N GLU A 38 -1.37 21.25 -25.39
CA GLU A 38 -2.55 21.50 -26.22
C GLU A 38 -2.23 22.43 -27.39
N ILE A 39 -1.24 23.33 -27.24
CA ILE A 39 -0.84 24.26 -28.31
C ILE A 39 -0.28 23.56 -29.56
N ASP A 40 0.31 22.38 -29.38
CA ASP A 40 0.86 21.60 -30.50
C ASP A 40 -0.26 21.01 -31.36
N VAL A 41 -1.46 20.88 -30.80
CA VAL A 41 -2.66 20.45 -31.53
C VAL A 41 -3.27 21.63 -32.29
N VAL A 42 -3.36 22.79 -31.64
CA VAL A 42 -3.91 24.04 -32.22
C VAL A 42 -3.10 24.49 -33.44
N THR A 43 -1.77 24.46 -33.33
CA THR A 43 -0.86 24.81 -34.43
C THR A 43 -0.94 23.83 -35.59
N LYS A 44 -1.08 22.52 -35.32
CA LYS A 44 -1.32 21.50 -36.37
C LYS A 44 -2.67 21.66 -37.08
N ALA A 45 -3.66 22.22 -36.39
CA ALA A 45 -4.97 22.53 -36.94
C ALA A 45 -4.98 23.86 -37.76
N GLY A 46 -3.86 24.58 -37.86
CA GLY A 46 -3.70 25.76 -38.70
C GLY A 46 -4.10 27.09 -38.05
N PHE A 47 -4.33 27.12 -36.74
CA PHE A 47 -4.65 28.35 -36.01
C PHE A 47 -3.38 29.07 -35.55
N ASP A 48 -3.39 30.41 -35.64
CA ASP A 48 -2.31 31.24 -35.11
C ASP A 48 -2.38 31.33 -33.58
N LYS A 49 -1.27 30.97 -32.93
CA LYS A 49 -1.13 30.96 -31.47
C LYS A 49 -1.37 32.34 -30.87
N ASN A 50 -0.82 33.38 -31.49
CA ASN A 50 -0.87 34.72 -30.92
C ASN A 50 -2.27 35.32 -31.09
N ALA A 51 -2.94 35.09 -32.22
CA ALA A 51 -4.35 35.46 -32.39
C ALA A 51 -5.27 34.79 -31.35
N PHE A 52 -5.05 33.51 -31.03
CA PHE A 52 -5.87 32.78 -30.05
C PHE A 52 -5.78 33.36 -28.63
N TYR A 53 -4.60 33.87 -28.22
CA TYR A 53 -4.41 34.46 -26.88
C TYR A 53 -4.56 35.99 -26.84
N ALA A 54 -4.55 36.68 -27.98
CA ALA A 54 -4.62 38.15 -28.04
C ALA A 54 -5.97 38.71 -27.56
N GLU A 55 -7.07 37.95 -27.68
CA GLU A 55 -8.39 38.33 -27.14
C GLU A 55 -8.50 38.09 -25.61
N GLY A 56 -7.48 37.47 -24.99
CA GLY A 56 -7.59 36.82 -23.68
C GLY A 56 -7.27 37.67 -22.45
N CYS A 57 -7.02 38.98 -22.53
CA CYS A 57 -6.69 39.79 -21.34
C CYS A 57 -7.79 39.74 -20.26
N SER A 58 -9.07 39.74 -20.65
CA SER A 58 -10.21 39.55 -19.72
C SER A 58 -10.29 38.10 -19.22
N GLU A 59 -9.92 37.15 -20.07
CA GLU A 59 -9.99 35.71 -19.79
C GLU A 59 -8.91 35.26 -18.80
N ILE A 60 -7.72 35.86 -18.82
CA ILE A 60 -6.64 35.59 -17.87
C ILE A 60 -7.09 35.90 -16.43
N TYR A 61 -7.76 37.04 -16.23
CA TYR A 61 -8.33 37.37 -14.92
C TYR A 61 -9.41 36.38 -14.50
N ASN A 62 -10.31 36.01 -15.41
CA ASN A 62 -11.34 35.01 -15.13
C ASN A 62 -10.76 33.64 -14.74
N VAL A 63 -9.68 33.21 -15.39
CA VAL A 63 -8.99 31.95 -15.05
C VAL A 63 -8.27 32.07 -13.71
N LEU A 64 -7.66 33.22 -13.42
CA LEU A 64 -7.01 33.46 -12.13
C LEU A 64 -8.00 33.37 -10.96
N TYR A 65 -9.19 33.97 -11.09
CA TYR A 65 -10.22 33.91 -10.03
C TYR A 65 -10.83 32.52 -9.84
N ARG A 66 -10.76 31.65 -10.86
CA ARG A 66 -11.23 30.26 -10.78
C ARG A 66 -10.12 29.27 -10.40
N TYR A 67 -8.89 29.73 -10.25
CA TYR A 67 -7.79 28.84 -9.92
C TYR A 67 -7.89 28.39 -8.45
N GLU A 68 -8.02 27.08 -8.25
CA GLU A 68 -7.93 26.44 -6.95
C GLU A 68 -6.52 25.86 -6.78
N ALA A 69 -5.85 26.24 -5.70
CA ALA A 69 -4.53 25.68 -5.38
C ALA A 69 -4.66 24.21 -4.94
N PRO A 70 -3.70 23.36 -5.28
CA PRO A 70 -3.73 21.94 -4.93
C PRO A 70 -3.80 21.73 -3.41
N ASP A 71 -4.77 20.93 -2.95
CA ASP A 71 -4.98 20.66 -1.52
C ASP A 71 -4.14 19.48 -1.03
N SER A 72 -3.16 19.78 -0.18
CA SER A 72 -2.29 18.80 0.48
C SER A 72 -3.03 17.73 1.29
N LYS A 73 -4.28 17.99 1.73
CA LYS A 73 -5.10 17.02 2.46
C LYS A 73 -5.55 15.86 1.59
N ASN A 74 -5.77 16.12 0.31
CA ASN A 74 -6.20 15.11 -0.64
C ASN A 74 -5.00 14.38 -1.20
N ARG A 75 -4.95 13.05 -1.05
CA ARG A 75 -3.83 12.23 -1.53
C ARG A 75 -3.53 12.42 -3.02
N TRP A 76 -4.56 12.62 -3.83
CA TRP A 76 -4.45 12.73 -5.29
C TRP A 76 -4.19 14.17 -5.77
N ASP A 77 -4.34 15.16 -4.89
CA ASP A 77 -4.17 16.59 -5.19
C ASP A 77 -2.98 17.20 -4.42
N SER A 78 -2.26 16.40 -3.64
CA SER A 78 -1.10 16.85 -2.87
C SER A 78 0.13 17.02 -3.78
N PRO A 79 0.67 18.24 -3.94
CA PRO A 79 1.79 18.49 -4.82
C PRO A 79 3.09 17.99 -4.19
N LEU A 80 3.90 17.22 -4.93
CA LEU A 80 5.17 16.70 -4.43
C LEU A 80 6.25 17.78 -4.29
N PHE A 81 6.22 18.77 -5.19
CA PHE A 81 7.12 19.92 -5.19
C PHE A 81 6.30 21.20 -5.40
N ALA A 82 6.53 22.21 -4.56
CA ALA A 82 5.99 23.55 -4.72
C ALA A 82 7.15 24.52 -4.95
N VAL A 83 7.11 25.28 -6.05
CA VAL A 83 8.22 26.13 -6.51
C VAL A 83 7.64 27.45 -6.99
N SER A 84 8.22 28.57 -6.54
CA SER A 84 7.86 29.91 -7.00
C SER A 84 8.63 30.29 -8.27
N ALA A 85 8.23 31.36 -8.95
CA ALA A 85 8.92 31.80 -10.17
C ALA A 85 10.40 32.14 -9.94
N GLU A 86 10.74 32.65 -8.75
CA GLU A 86 12.08 33.10 -8.34
C GLU A 86 12.96 31.96 -7.81
N ASP A 87 12.37 30.84 -7.42
CA ASP A 87 13.09 29.73 -6.79
C ASP A 87 13.86 28.90 -7.83
N GLU A 88 14.98 28.32 -7.44
CA GLU A 88 15.68 27.34 -8.28
C GLU A 88 14.97 25.97 -8.27
N LEU A 89 14.87 25.34 -9.44
CA LEU A 89 14.31 24.00 -9.56
C LEU A 89 15.27 22.96 -8.98
N LYS A 90 14.77 22.12 -8.08
CA LYS A 90 15.52 21.02 -7.48
C LYS A 90 15.55 19.78 -8.39
N PHE A 91 16.27 19.86 -9.49
CA PHE A 91 16.29 18.82 -10.52
C PHE A 91 16.69 17.43 -9.99
N ASP A 92 17.69 17.37 -9.12
CA ASP A 92 18.19 16.09 -8.59
C ASP A 92 17.15 15.42 -7.67
N GLU A 93 16.44 16.18 -6.83
CA GLU A 93 15.36 15.63 -6.00
C GLU A 93 14.21 15.09 -6.86
N ILE A 94 13.84 15.83 -7.91
CA ILE A 94 12.82 15.40 -8.88
C ILE A 94 13.27 14.09 -9.55
N TYR A 95 14.53 13.98 -9.99
CA TYR A 95 15.06 12.76 -10.58
C TYR A 95 14.95 11.56 -9.64
N ARG A 96 15.39 11.72 -8.38
CA ARG A 96 15.30 10.66 -7.36
C ARG A 96 13.85 10.24 -7.13
N SER A 97 12.92 11.19 -7.07
CA SER A 97 11.49 10.90 -6.86
C SER A 97 10.84 10.09 -7.99
N LEU A 98 11.38 10.16 -9.21
CA LEU A 98 10.81 9.48 -10.37
C LEU A 98 11.41 8.08 -10.58
N TYR A 99 12.70 7.91 -10.26
CA TYR A 99 13.45 6.70 -10.61
C TYR A 99 14.02 5.92 -9.42
N GLU A 100 14.27 6.56 -8.29
CA GLU A 100 14.88 5.93 -7.11
C GLU A 100 13.86 5.54 -6.03
N VAL A 101 12.57 5.81 -6.27
CA VAL A 101 11.51 5.41 -5.34
C VAL A 101 11.38 3.89 -5.32
N LYS A 102 11.66 3.30 -4.15
CA LYS A 102 11.39 1.89 -3.91
C LYS A 102 9.91 1.62 -4.12
N ALA A 103 9.60 0.59 -4.90
CA ALA A 103 8.22 0.17 -5.10
C ALA A 103 7.54 -0.04 -3.73
N PRO A 104 6.31 0.47 -3.53
CA PRO A 104 5.58 0.21 -2.29
C PRO A 104 5.46 -1.31 -2.12
N LYS A 105 5.54 -1.78 -0.87
CA LYS A 105 5.35 -3.20 -0.59
C LYS A 105 3.99 -3.63 -1.17
N PRO A 106 3.93 -4.73 -1.93
CA PRO A 106 2.69 -5.15 -2.57
C PRO A 106 1.60 -5.32 -1.52
N ASN A 107 0.47 -4.66 -1.73
CA ASN A 107 -0.67 -4.76 -0.83
C ASN A 107 -1.23 -6.19 -0.85
N LEU A 108 -1.81 -6.64 0.26
CA LEU A 108 -2.43 -7.96 0.36
C LEU A 108 -3.48 -8.22 -0.73
N SER A 109 -4.19 -7.18 -1.18
CA SER A 109 -5.16 -7.26 -2.29
C SER A 109 -4.54 -7.57 -3.66
N THR A 110 -3.23 -7.36 -3.82
CA THR A 110 -2.48 -7.63 -5.07
C THR A 110 -1.63 -8.88 -5.01
N GLN A 111 -1.51 -9.52 -3.83
CA GLN A 111 -0.77 -10.76 -3.68
C GLN A 111 -1.70 -11.95 -3.91
N CYS A 112 -1.28 -12.89 -4.76
CA CYS A 112 -1.99 -14.17 -4.88
C CYS A 112 -1.86 -14.91 -3.53
N PRO A 113 -2.95 -15.42 -2.96
CA PRO A 113 -2.85 -16.27 -1.78
C PRO A 113 -1.95 -17.48 -2.11
N PRO A 114 -1.09 -17.92 -1.17
CA PRO A 114 -0.26 -19.09 -1.40
C PRO A 114 -1.14 -20.32 -1.68
N LEU A 115 -0.64 -21.20 -2.54
CA LEU A 115 -1.28 -22.48 -2.84
C LEU A 115 -1.21 -23.34 -1.58
N SER A 116 -2.36 -23.59 -0.94
CA SER A 116 -2.41 -24.53 0.19
C SER A 116 -2.06 -25.93 -0.28
N SER A 117 -1.39 -26.70 0.60
CA SER A 117 -1.31 -28.14 0.44
C SER A 117 -2.72 -28.73 0.37
N THR A 118 -2.89 -29.79 -0.42
CA THR A 118 -4.21 -30.40 -0.71
C THR A 118 -4.96 -30.89 0.54
N ASN A 119 -4.24 -31.09 1.66
CA ASN A 119 -4.77 -31.65 2.90
C ASN A 119 -4.75 -30.67 4.10
N TYR A 120 -4.41 -29.39 3.89
CA TYR A 120 -4.20 -28.43 4.99
C TYR A 120 -5.35 -28.37 6.00
N LEU A 121 -6.61 -28.34 5.53
CA LEU A 121 -7.78 -28.27 6.42
C LEU A 121 -7.93 -29.51 7.30
N TYR A 122 -7.58 -30.68 6.77
CA TYR A 122 -7.62 -31.94 7.52
C TYR A 122 -6.51 -31.98 8.56
N ASP A 123 -5.29 -31.58 8.18
CA ASP A 123 -4.14 -31.55 9.10
C ASP A 123 -4.38 -30.56 10.25
N LEU A 124 -4.95 -29.39 9.94
CA LEU A 124 -5.31 -28.38 10.92
C LEU A 124 -6.36 -28.89 11.91
N ASP A 125 -7.43 -29.51 11.41
CA ASP A 125 -8.50 -30.03 12.27
C ASP A 125 -7.99 -31.17 13.17
N THR A 126 -7.20 -32.09 12.60
CA THR A 126 -6.57 -33.20 13.32
C THR A 126 -5.67 -32.70 14.44
N ILE A 127 -4.71 -31.80 14.13
CA ILE A 127 -3.76 -31.26 15.12
C ILE A 127 -4.49 -30.48 16.22
N THR A 128 -5.46 -29.63 15.87
CA THR A 128 -6.20 -28.87 16.90
C THR A 128 -7.03 -29.80 17.78
N GLN A 129 -7.64 -30.84 17.21
CA GLN A 129 -8.40 -31.83 17.96
C GLN A 129 -7.52 -32.68 18.89
N GLU A 130 -6.33 -33.07 18.46
CA GLU A 130 -5.34 -33.75 19.30
C GLU A 130 -4.98 -32.92 20.53
N VAL A 131 -4.68 -31.63 20.34
CA VAL A 131 -4.38 -30.69 21.43
C VAL A 131 -5.59 -30.55 22.38
N VAL A 132 -6.80 -30.41 21.84
CA VAL A 132 -8.04 -30.34 22.65
C VAL A 132 -8.22 -31.62 23.48
N ASN A 133 -8.05 -32.80 22.88
CA ASN A 133 -8.21 -34.08 23.58
C ASN A 133 -7.13 -34.27 24.66
N ALA A 134 -5.90 -33.84 24.41
CA ALA A 134 -4.82 -33.85 25.39
C ALA A 134 -5.16 -32.97 26.61
N ILE A 135 -5.72 -31.78 26.39
CA ILE A 135 -6.15 -30.89 27.48
C ILE A 135 -7.34 -31.47 28.25
N LEU A 136 -8.33 -32.06 27.55
CA LEU A 136 -9.50 -32.67 28.20
C LEU A 136 -9.13 -33.90 29.05
N SER A 137 -8.21 -34.74 28.58
CA SER A 137 -7.71 -35.90 29.36
C SER A 137 -6.88 -35.45 30.57
N ALA A 138 -6.07 -34.40 30.44
CA ALA A 138 -5.37 -33.80 31.58
C ALA A 138 -6.32 -33.28 32.67
N LYS A 139 -7.44 -32.66 32.26
CA LYS A 139 -8.48 -32.21 33.18
C LYS A 139 -9.15 -33.35 33.93
N GLN A 140 -9.41 -34.48 33.26
CA GLN A 140 -9.97 -35.66 33.92
C GLN A 140 -9.03 -36.22 34.99
N LEU A 141 -7.71 -36.00 34.84
CA LEU A 141 -6.68 -36.37 35.81
C LEU A 141 -6.47 -35.34 36.94
N GLY A 142 -7.19 -34.21 36.92
CA GLY A 142 -7.17 -33.20 37.99
C GLY A 142 -5.97 -32.24 37.94
N ILE A 143 -5.28 -32.09 36.80
CA ILE A 143 -4.16 -31.16 36.64
C ILE A 143 -4.67 -29.83 36.07
N ASP A 144 -4.81 -28.81 36.94
CA ASP A 144 -5.44 -27.53 36.58
C ASP A 144 -4.46 -26.36 36.36
N SER A 145 -3.18 -26.48 36.68
CA SER A 145 -2.26 -25.32 36.72
C SER A 145 -1.34 -25.19 35.52
N GLU A 146 -0.66 -26.28 35.11
CA GLU A 146 0.20 -26.29 33.92
C GLU A 146 0.21 -27.68 33.29
N PHE A 147 -0.11 -27.74 32.00
CA PHE A 147 -0.08 -29.00 31.26
C PHE A 147 0.86 -28.93 30.07
N LYS A 148 1.78 -29.89 29.99
CA LYS A 148 2.64 -30.11 28.82
C LYS A 148 1.92 -31.02 27.85
N ILE A 149 1.64 -30.52 26.64
CA ILE A 149 0.99 -31.31 25.61
C ILE A 149 1.97 -32.39 25.09
N PRO A 150 1.58 -33.68 25.11
CA PRO A 150 2.37 -34.76 24.52
C PRO A 150 2.60 -34.50 23.03
N GLY A 151 3.86 -34.56 22.58
CA GLY A 151 4.23 -34.40 21.16
C GLY A 151 4.79 -33.02 20.77
N TYR A 152 4.41 -31.94 21.48
CA TYR A 152 4.84 -30.58 21.10
C TYR A 152 5.68 -29.86 22.16
N ASN A 153 5.83 -30.41 23.38
CA ASN A 153 6.55 -29.79 24.50
C ASN A 153 6.06 -28.36 24.84
N LEU A 154 4.80 -28.05 24.54
CA LEU A 154 4.20 -26.73 24.78
C LEU A 154 3.42 -26.74 26.09
N THR A 155 3.50 -25.64 26.83
CA THR A 155 2.81 -25.44 28.12
C THR A 155 1.53 -24.62 27.95
N VAL A 156 0.42 -25.16 28.44
CA VAL A 156 -0.86 -24.45 28.56
C VAL A 156 -1.02 -23.99 30.02
N GLN A 157 -1.21 -22.69 30.24
CA GLN A 157 -1.17 -22.10 31.59
C GLN A 157 -2.54 -21.86 32.24
N ASN A 158 -3.64 -22.01 31.50
CA ASN A 158 -4.97 -21.90 32.08
C ASN A 158 -5.93 -22.84 31.34
N PRO A 159 -6.40 -23.92 31.97
CA PRO A 159 -7.23 -24.87 31.27
C PRO A 159 -8.67 -24.34 31.30
N CYS A 160 -9.04 -23.58 30.26
CA CYS A 160 -10.41 -23.08 30.04
C CYS A 160 -11.47 -24.21 30.13
N THR A 161 -12.71 -23.89 30.49
CA THR A 161 -13.82 -24.86 30.51
C THR A 161 -13.97 -25.55 29.14
N ALA A 162 -14.40 -26.82 29.09
CA ALA A 162 -14.53 -27.57 27.84
C ALA A 162 -15.33 -26.81 26.76
N ALA A 163 -16.39 -26.12 27.16
CA ALA A 163 -17.19 -25.25 26.27
C ALA A 163 -16.40 -24.04 25.72
N GLN A 164 -15.57 -23.41 26.55
CA GLN A 164 -14.72 -22.29 26.15
C GLN A 164 -13.64 -22.75 25.18
N LEU A 165 -13.03 -23.91 25.43
CA LEU A 165 -11.99 -24.48 24.58
C LEU A 165 -12.52 -24.87 23.19
N MET A 166 -13.74 -25.43 23.12
CA MET A 166 -14.42 -25.69 21.84
C MET A 166 -14.78 -24.40 21.10
N ARG A 167 -15.14 -23.33 21.82
CA ARG A 167 -15.38 -22.01 21.23
C ARG A 167 -14.09 -21.39 20.66
N LEU A 168 -13.00 -21.42 21.43
CA LEU A 168 -11.69 -20.91 21.01
C LEU A 168 -11.13 -21.69 19.81
N ARG A 169 -11.31 -23.02 19.77
CA ARG A 169 -11.00 -23.83 18.58
C ARG A 169 -11.73 -23.31 17.35
N ARG A 170 -13.06 -23.12 17.41
CA ARG A 170 -13.84 -22.60 16.27
C ARG A 170 -13.39 -21.20 15.82
N GLN A 171 -13.03 -20.33 16.75
CA GLN A 171 -12.47 -19.01 16.42
C GLN A 171 -11.11 -19.13 15.72
N PHE A 172 -10.23 -19.99 16.23
CA PHE A 172 -8.92 -20.25 15.63
C PHE A 172 -9.04 -20.86 14.22
N LEU A 173 -9.94 -21.82 14.01
CA LEU A 173 -10.24 -22.38 12.68
C LEU A 173 -10.72 -21.30 11.70
N THR A 174 -11.52 -20.35 12.17
CA THR A 174 -12.02 -19.25 11.34
C THR A 174 -10.90 -18.29 10.97
N TYR A 175 -10.01 -17.98 11.91
CA TYR A 175 -8.83 -17.15 11.68
C TYR A 175 -7.85 -17.80 10.70
N SER A 176 -7.60 -19.10 10.86
CA SER A 176 -6.68 -19.88 10.03
C SER A 176 -7.20 -20.14 8.60
N LYS A 177 -8.49 -19.88 8.34
CA LYS A 177 -9.05 -19.83 6.98
C LYS A 177 -8.74 -18.51 6.27
N MET A 178 -8.58 -17.41 7.02
CA MET A 178 -8.25 -16.10 6.47
C MET A 178 -6.75 -15.96 6.21
N GLN A 179 -5.93 -16.61 7.05
CA GLN A 179 -4.48 -16.62 6.91
C GLN A 179 -3.97 -18.07 7.03
N GLN A 180 -3.33 -18.55 5.96
CA GLN A 180 -2.73 -19.89 5.96
C GLN A 180 -1.51 -19.92 6.89
N ILE A 181 -1.40 -20.99 7.66
CA ILE A 181 -0.34 -21.23 8.63
C ILE A 181 0.48 -22.42 8.15
N GLU A 182 1.79 -22.41 8.37
CA GLU A 182 2.63 -23.58 8.10
C GLU A 182 2.25 -24.74 9.03
N ILE A 183 2.17 -25.97 8.49
CA ILE A 183 1.68 -27.16 9.21
C ILE A 183 2.43 -27.36 10.55
N ASN A 184 3.74 -27.15 10.53
CA ASN A 184 4.61 -27.30 11.71
C ASN A 184 4.33 -26.28 12.82
N GLN A 185 3.69 -25.17 12.50
CA GLN A 185 3.41 -24.06 13.42
C GLN A 185 1.97 -24.06 13.95
N ILE A 186 1.09 -24.94 13.44
CA ILE A 186 -0.32 -24.98 13.83
C ILE A 186 -0.46 -25.22 15.35
N ALA A 187 0.26 -26.21 15.87
CA ALA A 187 0.21 -26.55 17.29
C ALA A 187 0.76 -25.42 18.18
N SER A 188 1.88 -24.80 17.78
CA SER A 188 2.50 -23.72 18.57
C SER A 188 1.63 -22.47 18.59
N LEU A 189 1.08 -22.07 17.45
CA LEU A 189 0.20 -20.91 17.36
C LEU A 189 -1.14 -21.15 18.06
N PHE A 190 -1.70 -22.36 17.98
CA PHE A 190 -2.92 -22.69 18.71
C PHE A 190 -2.73 -22.62 20.23
N VAL A 191 -1.63 -23.16 20.75
CA VAL A 191 -1.32 -23.09 22.19
C VAL A 191 -1.07 -21.65 22.63
N GLN A 192 -0.32 -20.86 21.85
CA GLN A 192 -0.16 -19.43 22.12
C GLN A 192 -1.49 -18.68 22.12
N TYR A 193 -2.38 -19.01 21.18
CA TYR A 193 -3.71 -18.43 21.10
C TYR A 193 -4.56 -18.78 22.33
N LEU A 194 -4.51 -20.02 22.80
CA LEU A 194 -5.19 -20.44 24.04
C LEU A 194 -4.66 -19.68 25.26
N ASN A 195 -3.33 -19.57 25.40
CA ASN A 195 -2.70 -18.86 26.51
C ASN A 195 -3.01 -17.34 26.49
N LYS A 196 -3.14 -16.73 25.31
CA LYS A 196 -3.48 -15.30 25.16
C LYS A 196 -4.97 -15.00 25.32
N SER A 197 -5.84 -15.97 25.01
CA SER A 197 -7.29 -15.81 25.08
C SER A 197 -7.88 -16.22 26.45
N SER A 198 -7.02 -16.63 27.38
CA SER A 198 -7.35 -16.99 28.76
C SER A 198 -7.31 -15.77 29.67
#